data_AF-A0A1B7T8G4-F1
#
_entry.id   AF-A0A1B7T8G4-F1
#
_cell.length_a   1.000
_cell.length_b   1.000
_cell.length_c   1.000
_cell.angle_alpha   90.00
_cell.angle_beta   90.00
_cell.angle_gamma   90.00
#
_symmetry.space_group_name_H-M   'P 1'
#
loop_
_entity.id
_entity.type
_entity.pdbx_description
1 polymer ?
#
loop_
_entity_poly.entity_id
_entity_poly.type
_entity_poly.pdbx_seq_one_letter_code
_entity_poly.pdbx_strand_id
1 'polypeptide(L)' 'MIGDSYFDDNSHFTSNENIDPIHTILYTQFHPLEGPKLIFEFPPNNLKDNNINFQDIQNYIIPKPQL' A
#
# COMPACT_ATOMS: atom_id res chain seq x y z
N MET A 1 31.07 -1.24 -40.48
CA MET A 1 30.07 -2.25 -40.08
C MET A 1 29.28 -1.64 -38.95
N ILE A 2 28.01 -1.35 -39.23
CA ILE A 2 27.00 -0.94 -38.26
C ILE A 2 26.69 -2.17 -37.40
N GLY A 3 26.61 -1.98 -36.09
CA GLY A 3 26.19 -2.99 -35.13
C GLY A 3 25.52 -2.25 -34.01
N ASP A 4 24.31 -1.77 -34.28
CA ASP A 4 23.41 -1.16 -33.32
C ASP A 4 23.30 -2.11 -32.11
N SER A 5 23.82 -1.71 -30.96
CA SER A 5 23.52 -2.38 -29.70
C SER A 5 22.08 -2.04 -29.37
N TYR A 6 21.18 -2.91 -29.81
CA TYR A 6 19.76 -2.90 -29.51
C TYR A 6 19.54 -2.67 -28.01
N PHE A 7 18.68 -1.71 -27.70
CA PHE A 7 18.09 -1.52 -26.39
C PHE A 7 17.48 -2.86 -25.94
N ASP A 8 18.05 -3.46 -24.90
CA ASP A 8 17.47 -4.63 -24.26
C ASP A 8 16.39 -4.14 -23.27
N ASP A 9 15.27 -3.64 -23.82
CA ASP A 9 14.03 -3.38 -23.08
C ASP A 9 13.31 -4.70 -22.76
N ASN A 10 14.03 -5.68 -22.22
CA ASN A 10 13.46 -6.86 -21.62
C ASN A 10 13.54 -6.74 -20.10
N SER A 11 12.81 -5.76 -19.54
CA SER A 11 12.35 -5.89 -18.16
C SER A 11 11.34 -7.03 -18.13
N HIS A 12 11.87 -8.25 -18.05
CA HIS A 12 11.10 -9.46 -17.84
C HIS A 12 10.32 -9.25 -16.54
N PHE A 13 9.03 -8.91 -16.65
CA PHE A 13 8.13 -8.86 -15.52
C PHE A 13 8.05 -10.28 -14.96
N THR A 14 8.84 -10.56 -13.94
CA THR A 14 8.67 -11.77 -13.16
C THR A 14 7.48 -11.47 -12.25
N SER A 15 6.52 -12.38 -12.17
CA SER A 15 5.34 -12.25 -11.29
C SER A 15 5.67 -12.13 -9.79
N ASN A 16 6.95 -12.04 -9.46
CA ASN A 16 7.55 -11.79 -8.16
C ASN A 16 8.08 -10.35 -8.12
N GLU A 17 7.31 -9.36 -8.58
CA GLU A 17 7.50 -8.02 -8.01
C GLU A 17 7.46 -8.22 -6.50
N ASN A 18 8.56 -7.90 -5.81
CA ASN A 18 8.71 -8.09 -4.37
C ASN A 18 7.65 -7.23 -3.68
N ILE A 19 6.44 -7.77 -3.56
CA ILE A 19 5.42 -7.19 -2.71
C ILE A 19 5.97 -7.38 -1.31
N ASP A 20 6.27 -6.26 -0.66
CA ASP A 20 6.67 -6.28 0.73
C ASP A 20 5.64 -7.10 1.52
N PRO A 21 6.08 -8.03 2.38
CA PRO A 21 5.16 -8.83 3.18
C PRO A 21 4.17 -7.94 3.93
N ILE A 22 2.93 -8.40 4.06
CA ILE A 22 1.94 -7.71 4.88
C ILE A 22 2.49 -7.60 6.30
N HIS A 23 2.76 -6.37 6.73
CA HIS A 23 3.30 -6.09 8.06
C HIS A 23 2.24 -5.54 9.02
N THR A 24 1.10 -5.04 8.52
CA THR A 24 0.01 -4.50 9.35
C THR A 24 -1.36 -4.87 8.79
N ILE A 25 -2.28 -5.27 9.67
CA ILE A 25 -3.72 -5.37 9.39
C ILE A 25 -4.45 -4.33 10.24
N LEU A 26 -5.32 -3.55 9.62
CA LEU A 26 -6.10 -2.51 10.30
C LEU A 26 -7.58 -2.87 10.27
N TYR A 27 -8.23 -2.81 11.43
CA TYR A 27 -9.68 -2.77 11.52
C TYR A 27 -10.11 -1.32 11.76
N THR A 28 -10.93 -0.81 10.85
CA THR A 28 -11.42 0.57 10.89
C THR A 28 -12.93 0.62 10.87
N GLN A 29 -13.47 1.67 11.46
CA GLN A 29 -14.90 1.96 11.43
C GLN A 29 -15.10 3.33 10.79
N PHE A 30 -16.05 3.44 9.86
CA PHE A 30 -16.36 4.72 9.21
C PHE A 30 -17.33 5.53 10.07
N HIS A 31 -16.89 6.70 10.53
CA HIS A 31 -17.75 7.70 11.17
C HIS A 31 -18.31 8.66 10.11
N PRO A 32 -19.64 8.88 10.02
CA PRO A 32 -20.26 9.65 8.94
C PRO A 32 -19.73 11.08 8.75
N LEU A 33 -19.30 11.74 9.84
CA LEU A 33 -18.82 13.14 9.81
C LEU A 33 -17.30 13.27 9.94
N GLU A 34 -16.62 12.26 10.50
CA GLU A 34 -15.19 12.34 10.82
C GLU A 34 -14.34 11.45 9.93
N GLY A 35 -14.97 10.59 9.11
CA GLY A 35 -14.29 9.65 8.24
C GLY A 35 -13.87 8.36 8.95
N PRO A 36 -12.94 7.59 8.35
CA PRO A 36 -12.43 6.35 8.93
C PRO A 36 -11.77 6.61 10.29
N LYS A 37 -12.06 5.76 11.27
CA LYS A 37 -11.38 5.72 12.56
C LYS A 37 -10.69 4.37 12.73
N LEU A 38 -9.44 4.40 13.17
CA LEU A 38 -8.72 3.19 13.56
C LEU A 38 -9.32 2.63 14.85
N ILE A 39 -9.70 1.35 14.84
CA ILE A 39 -10.27 0.67 16.00
C ILE A 39 -9.29 -0.36 16.56
N PHE A 40 -8.71 -1.20 15.69
CA PHE A 40 -7.66 -2.14 16.06
C PHE A 40 -6.59 -2.20 14.98
N GLU A 41 -5.36 -2.51 15.40
CA GLU A 41 -4.25 -2.85 14.53
C GLU A 41 -3.59 -4.15 14.99
N PHE A 42 -3.12 -4.94 14.04
CA PHE A 42 -2.31 -6.12 14.29
C PHE A 42 -1.04 -6.07 13.43
N PRO A 43 0.16 -6.20 14.02
CA PRO A 43 0.43 -6.21 15.47
C PRO A 43 0.02 -4.90 16.18
N PRO A 44 -0.23 -4.91 17.51
CA PRO A 44 -0.53 -3.69 18.26
C PRO A 44 0.62 -2.68 18.17
N ASN A 45 0.31 -1.38 18.05
CA ASN A 45 1.25 -0.27 17.89
C ASN A 45 2.06 -0.25 16.59
N ASN A 46 1.78 -1.13 15.62
CA ASN A 46 2.65 -1.24 14.44
C ASN A 46 2.69 0.04 13.60
N LEU A 47 1.61 0.82 13.51
CA LEU A 47 1.66 2.12 12.84
C LEU A 47 2.63 3.06 13.54
N LYS A 48 2.55 3.15 14.87
CA LYS A 48 3.43 4.00 15.68
C LYS A 48 4.89 3.56 15.59
N ASP A 49 5.15 2.26 15.68
CA ASP A 49 6.50 1.68 15.67
C ASP A 49 7.20 1.90 14.32
N ASN A 50 6.42 1.98 13.23
CA ASN A 50 6.92 2.28 11.88
C ASN A 50 6.79 3.77 11.50
N ASN A 51 6.43 4.64 12.45
CA ASN A 51 6.22 6.08 12.23
C ASN A 51 5.24 6.40 11.08
N ILE A 52 4.19 5.58 10.95
CA ILE A 52 3.10 5.74 9.99
C ILE A 52 1.94 6.45 10.68
N ASN A 53 1.51 7.60 10.15
CA ASN A 53 0.32 8.27 10.63
C ASN A 53 -0.93 7.69 9.94
N PHE A 54 -1.92 7.28 10.73
CA PHE A 54 -3.19 6.78 10.19
C PHE A 54 -3.87 7.79 9.24
N GLN A 55 -3.71 9.10 9.51
CA GLN A 55 -4.26 10.17 8.69
C GLN A 55 -3.77 10.12 7.23
N ASP A 56 -2.54 9.63 7.00
CA ASP A 56 -1.91 9.55 5.68
C ASP A 56 -2.45 8.39 4.86
N ILE A 57 -2.90 7.32 5.53
CA ILE A 57 -3.37 6.09 4.89
C ILE A 57 -4.90 5.96 4.86
N GLN A 58 -5.64 6.70 5.68
CA GLN A 58 -7.10 6.57 5.80
C GLN A 58 -7.84 6.78 4.47
N ASN A 59 -7.30 7.59 3.57
CA ASN A 59 -7.90 7.89 2.26
C ASN A 59 -7.92 6.67 1.33
N TYR A 60 -7.07 5.67 1.59
CA TYR A 60 -7.05 4.39 0.87
C TYR A 60 -8.00 3.35 1.47
N ILE A 61 -8.53 3.61 2.67
CA ILE A 61 -9.42 2.71 3.39
C ILE A 61 -10.88 2.92 2.96
N ILE A 62 -11.21 4.12 2.50
CA ILE A 62 -12.50 4.39 1.89
C ILE A 62 -12.55 3.64 0.56
N PRO A 63 -13.52 2.74 0.33
CA PRO A 63 -13.72 2.16 -0.98
C PRO A 63 -13.93 3.30 -1.98
N LYS A 64 -12.98 3.54 -2.86
CA LYS A 64 -13.25 4.35 -4.04
C LYS A 64 -14.38 3.63 -4.79
N PRO A 65 -15.46 4.33 -5.17
CA PRO A 65 -16.43 3.74 -6.09
C PRO A 65 -15.64 3.23 -7.30
N GLN A 66 -15.62 1.91 -7.52
CA GLN A 66 -15.03 1.37 -8.73
C GLN A 66 -15.97 1.76 -9.87
N LEU A 67 -15.43 2.48 -10.87
CA LEU A 67 -16.14 2.89 -12.07
C LEU A 67 -16.51 1.68 -12.93
#